data_AF-A0A7W1GZ06-F1
#
_entry.id   AF-A0A7W1GZ06-F1
#
_cell.length_a   1.000
_cell.length_b   1.000
_cell.length_c   1.000
_cell.angle_alpha   90.00
_cell.angle_beta   90.00
_cell.angle_gamma   90.00
#
_symmetry.space_group_name_H-M   'P 1'
#
loop_
_entity.id
_entity.type
_entity.pdbx_description
1 polymer ?
#
loop_
_entity_poly.entity_id
_entity_poly.type
_entity_poly.pdbx_seq_one_letter_code
_entity_poly.pdbx_strand_id
1 'polypeptide(L)'
;MKKFLGLAVLALAAPVIADDFIDNLMQRYRLNWDDAALIGGLSRDFKLDPSVVLDTRNRYGMHDDDLISTLYFRRNSRRDMDDIYRMRESGMGWGEIAHKIGMHPGEFNKMRKSWGEMRDRDLAEDLWRDQLRHRSKSDLDWARNKNLSWRDIYVADKASRDRNKNFRDILTGYRRDGDWGRVGGAFDPRYDGRWGNDRPGWSPRKSDKNKKTIKRDRPALTARDAEVNKSKPRKPKGKGKNKSKGGNDDN
;
A
#
# COMPACT_ATOMS: atom_id res chain seq x y z
N MET A 1 45.52 11.99 49.78
CA MET A 1 44.73 10.81 49.36
C MET A 1 43.37 11.27 48.83
N LYS A 2 43.16 11.24 47.50
CA LYS A 2 41.92 11.70 46.84
C LYS A 2 40.94 10.53 46.74
N LYS A 3 39.78 10.63 47.41
CA LYS A 3 38.70 9.64 47.32
C LYS A 3 37.86 9.94 46.09
N PHE A 4 37.86 9.03 45.10
CA PHE A 4 36.92 9.05 43.98
C PHE A 4 35.56 8.53 44.46
N LEU A 5 34.54 9.38 44.51
CA LEU A 5 33.15 8.93 44.61
C LEU A 5 32.72 8.36 43.26
N GLY A 6 32.51 7.06 43.19
CA GLY A 6 31.91 6.39 42.04
C GLY A 6 30.42 6.64 42.00
N LEU A 7 29.95 7.36 40.98
CA LEU A 7 28.54 7.59 40.70
C LEU A 7 27.99 6.32 40.02
N ALA A 8 27.27 5.48 40.78
CA ALA A 8 26.57 4.34 40.23
C ALA A 8 25.33 4.83 39.46
N VAL A 9 25.42 4.93 38.14
CA VAL A 9 24.26 5.16 37.27
C VAL A 9 23.49 3.85 37.19
N LEU A 10 22.46 3.72 38.04
CA LEU A 10 21.44 2.68 37.91
C LEU A 10 20.64 2.97 36.64
N ALA A 11 21.01 2.35 35.52
CA ALA A 11 20.19 2.34 34.32
C ALA A 11 18.97 1.44 34.59
N LEU A 12 17.85 2.05 35.01
CA LEU A 12 16.54 1.40 35.00
C LEU A 12 16.20 1.07 33.55
N ALA A 13 16.46 -0.17 33.13
CA ALA A 13 15.94 -0.70 31.88
C ALA A 13 14.42 -0.74 32.01
N ALA A 14 13.73 0.25 31.45
CA ALA A 14 12.28 0.22 31.33
C ALA A 14 11.90 -1.07 30.58
N PRO A 15 10.94 -1.86 31.07
CA PRO A 15 10.46 -3.02 30.33
C PRO A 15 10.01 -2.53 28.96
N VAL A 16 10.57 -3.12 27.90
CA VAL A 16 10.05 -2.94 26.55
C VAL A 16 8.67 -3.60 26.58
N ILE A 17 7.63 -2.79 26.79
CA ILE A 17 6.25 -3.24 26.68
C ILE A 17 6.09 -3.63 25.22
N ALA A 18 6.11 -4.93 24.94
CA ALA A 18 5.72 -5.45 23.64
C ALA A 18 4.31 -4.91 23.37
N ASP A 19 4.18 -4.20 22.25
CA ASP A 19 2.94 -3.54 21.86
C ASP A 19 1.99 -4.65 21.40
N ASP A 20 1.15 -5.18 22.30
CA ASP A 20 0.15 -6.25 22.05
C ASP A 20 -0.99 -5.77 21.13
N PHE A 21 -0.69 -4.87 20.19
CA PHE A 21 -1.68 -4.16 19.37
C PHE A 21 -2.35 -5.09 18.36
N ILE A 22 -1.60 -5.95 17.68
CA ILE A 22 -2.19 -6.92 16.74
C ILE A 22 -3.15 -7.86 17.50
N ASP A 23 -2.73 -8.35 18.66
CA ASP A 23 -3.54 -9.24 19.50
C ASP A 23 -4.82 -8.55 19.99
N ASN A 24 -4.73 -7.27 20.38
CA ASN A 24 -5.89 -6.46 20.74
C ASN A 24 -6.87 -6.33 19.57
N LEU A 25 -6.39 -6.08 18.35
CA LEU A 25 -7.25 -5.99 17.16
C LEU A 25 -7.92 -7.33 16.83
N MET A 26 -7.19 -8.44 16.95
CA MET A 26 -7.76 -9.78 16.78
C MET A 26 -8.89 -10.05 17.77
N GLN A 27 -8.70 -9.71 19.05
CA GLN A 27 -9.72 -9.92 20.08
C GLN A 27 -10.92 -8.99 19.88
N ARG A 28 -10.67 -7.68 19.71
CA ARG A 28 -11.70 -6.65 19.63
C ARG A 28 -12.56 -6.77 18.38
N TYR A 29 -11.95 -6.99 17.22
CA TYR A 29 -12.64 -7.02 15.93
C TYR A 29 -12.82 -8.44 15.37
N ARG A 30 -12.44 -9.47 16.15
CA ARG A 30 -12.49 -10.89 15.76
C ARG A 30 -11.73 -11.19 14.46
N LEU A 31 -10.73 -10.38 14.13
CA LEU A 31 -9.92 -10.53 12.92
C LEU A 31 -9.02 -11.76 13.01
N ASN A 32 -8.70 -12.33 11.85
CA ASN A 32 -7.57 -13.23 11.75
C ASN A 32 -6.27 -12.43 11.89
N TRP A 33 -5.17 -13.15 12.07
CA TRP A 33 -3.89 -12.53 12.38
C TRP A 33 -3.39 -11.61 11.25
N ASP A 34 -3.54 -12.01 9.98
CA ASP A 34 -3.10 -11.20 8.84
C ASP A 34 -3.97 -9.97 8.58
N ASP A 35 -5.30 -10.05 8.73
CA ASP A 35 -6.12 -8.86 8.64
C ASP A 35 -5.86 -7.93 9.83
N ALA A 36 -5.63 -8.45 11.05
CA ALA A 36 -5.26 -7.61 12.18
C ALA A 36 -3.93 -6.86 11.93
N ALA A 37 -2.91 -7.55 11.39
CA ALA A 37 -1.65 -6.94 11.00
C ALA A 37 -1.80 -5.91 9.87
N LEU A 38 -2.62 -6.22 8.86
CA LEU A 38 -2.91 -5.31 7.74
C LEU A 38 -3.66 -4.06 8.20
N ILE A 39 -4.80 -4.24 8.87
CA ILE A 39 -5.66 -3.15 9.36
C ILE A 39 -4.90 -2.31 10.37
N GLY A 40 -4.20 -2.94 11.32
CA GLY A 40 -3.38 -2.26 12.31
C GLY A 40 -2.22 -1.49 11.69
N GLY A 41 -1.56 -2.07 10.69
CA GLY A 41 -0.52 -1.40 9.91
C GLY A 41 -1.05 -0.16 9.21
N LEU A 42 -2.13 -0.31 8.42
CA LEU A 42 -2.70 0.78 7.64
C LEU A 42 -3.25 1.88 8.56
N SER A 43 -3.88 1.51 9.67
CA SER A 43 -4.32 2.43 10.72
C SER A 43 -3.18 3.32 11.21
N ARG A 44 -2.03 2.74 11.55
CA ARG A 44 -0.83 3.48 12.00
C ARG A 44 -0.25 4.36 10.89
N ASP A 45 -0.09 3.80 9.69
CA ASP A 45 0.56 4.48 8.57
C ASP A 45 -0.27 5.69 8.10
N PHE A 46 -1.59 5.57 8.10
CA PHE A 46 -2.53 6.64 7.71
C PHE A 46 -3.07 7.47 8.87
N LYS A 47 -2.69 7.15 10.12
CA LYS A 47 -3.17 7.80 11.36
C LYS A 47 -4.71 7.80 11.46
N LEU A 48 -5.31 6.65 11.19
CA LEU A 48 -6.75 6.41 11.25
C LEU A 48 -7.07 5.43 12.36
N ASP A 49 -8.29 5.51 12.92
CA ASP A 49 -8.76 4.47 13.82
C ASP A 49 -8.87 3.11 13.07
N PRO A 50 -8.45 1.99 13.66
CA PRO A 50 -8.57 0.67 13.03
C PRO A 50 -10.00 0.33 12.57
N SER A 51 -11.03 0.77 13.30
CA SER A 51 -12.43 0.56 12.92
C SER A 51 -12.78 1.27 11.62
N VAL A 52 -12.22 2.45 11.36
CA VAL A 52 -12.43 3.17 10.10
C VAL A 52 -11.84 2.39 8.94
N VAL A 53 -10.60 1.91 9.08
CA VAL A 53 -9.95 1.11 8.02
C VAL A 53 -10.72 -0.19 7.74
N LEU A 54 -11.16 -0.87 8.80
CA LEU A 54 -11.94 -2.10 8.70
C LEU A 54 -13.32 -1.85 8.06
N ASP A 55 -14.03 -0.82 8.51
CA ASP A 55 -15.34 -0.44 7.96
C ASP A 55 -15.21 -0.08 6.47
N THR A 56 -14.21 0.71 6.08
CA THR A 56 -13.93 1.01 4.67
C THR A 56 -13.75 -0.25 3.84
N ARG A 57 -12.91 -1.19 4.30
CA ARG A 57 -12.65 -2.45 3.59
C ARG A 57 -13.94 -3.25 3.42
N ASN A 58 -14.71 -3.40 4.49
CA ASN A 58 -15.90 -4.24 4.51
C ASN A 58 -17.07 -3.62 3.75
N ARG A 59 -17.33 -2.32 3.97
CA ARG A 59 -18.44 -1.58 3.34
C ARG A 59 -18.35 -1.58 1.83
N TYR A 60 -17.15 -1.40 1.29
CA TYR A 60 -16.92 -1.29 -0.16
C TYR A 60 -16.41 -2.58 -0.81
N GLY A 61 -16.20 -3.64 -0.03
CA GLY A 61 -15.64 -4.91 -0.53
C GLY A 61 -14.29 -4.75 -1.24
N MET A 62 -13.50 -3.74 -0.84
CA MET A 62 -12.28 -3.36 -1.57
C MET A 62 -11.20 -4.43 -1.47
N HIS A 63 -10.52 -4.67 -2.60
CA HIS A 63 -9.25 -5.38 -2.58
C HIS A 63 -8.19 -4.55 -1.85
N ASP A 64 -7.20 -5.18 -1.23
CA ASP A 64 -6.24 -4.47 -0.36
C ASP A 64 -5.42 -3.39 -1.12
N ASP A 65 -5.14 -3.59 -2.41
CA ASP A 65 -4.53 -2.59 -3.29
C ASP A 65 -5.42 -1.36 -3.52
N ASP A 66 -6.74 -1.56 -3.61
CA ASP A 66 -7.70 -0.47 -3.74
C ASP A 66 -7.94 0.21 -2.39
N LEU A 67 -7.88 -0.55 -1.28
CA LEU A 67 -7.97 -0.03 0.08
C LEU A 67 -6.83 0.95 0.37
N ILE A 68 -5.57 0.53 0.19
CA ILE A 68 -4.41 1.42 0.43
C ILE A 68 -4.48 2.69 -0.43
N SER A 69 -4.90 2.55 -1.70
CA SER A 69 -5.07 3.68 -2.62
C SER A 69 -6.15 4.64 -2.13
N THR A 70 -7.30 4.12 -1.69
CA THR A 70 -8.41 4.92 -1.14
C THR A 70 -8.00 5.67 0.11
N LEU A 71 -7.33 5.00 1.06
CA LEU A 71 -6.85 5.63 2.29
C LEU A 71 -5.85 6.75 2.00
N TYR A 72 -4.96 6.51 1.03
CA TYR A 72 -4.01 7.50 0.56
C TYR A 72 -4.69 8.71 -0.08
N PHE A 73 -5.67 8.50 -0.97
CA PHE A 73 -6.40 9.59 -1.60
C PHE A 73 -7.19 10.41 -0.59
N ARG A 74 -7.87 9.76 0.36
CA ARG A 74 -8.58 10.45 1.44
C ARG A 74 -7.65 11.35 2.25
N ARG A 75 -6.49 10.81 2.66
CA ARG A 75 -5.52 11.54 3.48
C ARG A 75 -5.00 12.80 2.79
N ASN A 76 -4.66 12.70 1.51
CA ASN A 76 -3.98 13.80 0.80
C ASN A 76 -4.95 14.80 0.17
N SER A 77 -6.14 14.36 -0.28
CA SER A 77 -7.13 15.25 -0.91
C SER A 77 -8.18 15.81 0.05
N ARG A 78 -8.29 15.25 1.27
CA ARG A 78 -9.38 15.49 2.24
C ARG A 78 -10.79 15.20 1.68
N ARG A 79 -10.90 14.47 0.57
CA ARG A 79 -12.18 14.01 0.03
C ARG A 79 -12.76 12.89 0.89
N ASP A 80 -14.08 12.77 0.86
CA ASP A 80 -14.77 11.66 1.49
C ASP A 80 -14.40 10.34 0.79
N MET A 81 -14.39 9.24 1.55
CA MET A 81 -14.18 7.91 0.98
C MET A 81 -15.30 7.50 0.04
N ASP A 82 -16.55 7.89 0.33
CA ASP A 82 -17.71 7.60 -0.53
C ASP A 82 -17.53 8.23 -1.93
N ASP A 83 -16.97 9.44 -1.99
CA ASP A 83 -16.65 10.10 -3.26
C ASP A 83 -15.58 9.34 -4.04
N ILE A 84 -14.48 8.98 -3.36
CA ILE A 84 -13.37 8.24 -3.96
C ILE A 84 -13.85 6.89 -4.49
N TYR A 85 -14.64 6.17 -3.70
CA TYR A 85 -15.19 4.88 -4.09
C TYR A 85 -16.16 4.99 -5.26
N ARG A 86 -17.09 5.97 -5.26
CA ARG A 86 -18.00 6.17 -6.40
C ARG A 86 -17.26 6.44 -7.71
N MET A 87 -16.18 7.23 -7.66
CA MET A 87 -15.34 7.43 -8.85
C MET A 87 -14.67 6.13 -9.29
N ARG A 88 -14.22 5.31 -8.35
CA ARG A 88 -13.65 3.99 -8.64
C ARG A 88 -14.65 3.03 -9.28
N GLU A 89 -15.85 2.93 -8.71
CA GLU A 89 -16.97 2.12 -9.23
C GLU A 89 -17.44 2.57 -10.62
N SER A 90 -17.34 3.87 -10.94
CA SER A 90 -17.61 4.38 -12.29
C SER A 90 -16.56 3.96 -13.34
N GLY A 91 -15.55 3.19 -12.94
CA GLY A 91 -14.51 2.67 -13.82
C GLY A 91 -13.30 3.58 -14.01
N MET A 92 -13.19 4.67 -13.23
CA MET A 92 -12.02 5.56 -13.30
C MET A 92 -10.76 4.86 -12.77
N GLY A 93 -9.65 5.06 -13.48
CA GLY A 93 -8.34 4.66 -13.01
C GLY A 93 -7.88 5.53 -11.84
N TRP A 94 -6.96 5.05 -11.01
CA TRP A 94 -6.50 5.83 -9.85
C TRP A 94 -5.80 7.14 -10.25
N GLY A 95 -5.11 7.18 -11.39
CA GLY A 95 -4.53 8.42 -11.92
C GLY A 95 -5.60 9.45 -12.33
N GLU A 96 -6.71 9.00 -12.92
CA GLU A 96 -7.84 9.86 -13.28
C GLU A 96 -8.54 10.41 -12.03
N ILE A 97 -8.72 9.55 -11.02
CA ILE A 97 -9.26 9.95 -9.72
C ILE A 97 -8.37 11.01 -9.06
N ALA A 98 -7.06 10.78 -9.00
CA ALA A 98 -6.09 11.72 -8.45
C ALA A 98 -6.17 13.10 -9.13
N HIS A 99 -6.26 13.12 -10.46
CA HIS A 99 -6.44 14.35 -11.21
C HIS A 99 -7.76 15.04 -10.88
N LYS A 100 -8.87 14.29 -10.88
CA LYS A 100 -10.22 14.82 -10.65
C LYS A 100 -10.38 15.43 -9.26
N ILE A 101 -9.71 14.88 -8.24
CA ILE A 101 -9.73 15.42 -6.87
C ILE A 101 -8.69 16.54 -6.66
N GLY A 102 -7.94 16.92 -7.70
CA GLY A 102 -7.00 18.04 -7.64
C GLY A 102 -5.68 17.72 -6.95
N MET A 103 -5.28 16.44 -6.85
CA MET A 103 -3.98 16.08 -6.28
C MET A 103 -2.84 16.45 -7.21
N HIS A 104 -1.76 16.96 -6.63
CA HIS A 104 -0.61 17.36 -7.42
C HIS A 104 0.12 16.11 -7.95
N PRO A 105 0.53 16.06 -9.24
CA PRO A 105 1.21 14.90 -9.81
C PRO A 105 2.39 14.42 -8.95
N GLY A 106 3.18 15.34 -8.41
CA GLY A 106 4.33 15.00 -7.56
C GLY A 106 3.99 14.26 -6.27
N GLU A 107 2.74 14.27 -5.80
CA GLU A 107 2.34 13.61 -4.56
C GLU A 107 2.16 12.11 -4.77
N PHE A 108 1.43 11.72 -5.82
CA PHE A 108 1.05 10.32 -6.07
C PHE A 108 1.85 9.67 -7.21
N ASN A 109 2.48 10.45 -8.10
CA ASN A 109 3.23 9.96 -9.25
C ASN A 109 4.73 10.15 -9.07
N LYS A 110 5.32 9.37 -8.16
CA LYS A 110 6.77 9.40 -7.92
C LYS A 110 7.57 8.96 -9.16
N MET A 111 6.97 8.12 -10.00
CA MET A 111 7.56 7.69 -11.28
C MET A 111 7.49 8.73 -12.40
N ARG A 112 6.81 9.88 -12.20
CA ARG A 112 6.62 10.93 -13.22
C ARG A 112 6.03 10.45 -14.56
N LYS A 113 5.23 9.37 -14.55
CA LYS A 113 4.53 8.86 -15.74
C LYS A 113 3.43 9.82 -16.19
N SER A 114 3.10 9.88 -17.47
CA SER A 114 1.93 10.67 -17.86
C SER A 114 0.64 10.01 -17.34
N TRP A 115 -0.42 10.81 -17.13
CA TRP A 115 -1.67 10.35 -16.53
C TRP A 115 -2.29 9.13 -17.22
N GLY A 116 -2.26 9.11 -18.56
CA GLY A 116 -2.80 8.00 -19.35
C GLY A 116 -1.94 6.74 -19.35
N GLU A 117 -0.70 6.82 -18.88
CA GLU A 117 0.24 5.70 -18.83
C GLU A 117 0.34 5.06 -17.44
N MET A 118 -0.18 5.73 -16.40
CA MET A 118 -0.18 5.19 -15.05
C MET A 118 -1.23 4.10 -14.92
N ARG A 119 -0.78 2.85 -14.79
CA ARG A 119 -1.66 1.72 -14.47
C ARG A 119 -1.96 1.73 -12.98
N ASP A 120 -3.18 1.36 -12.60
CA ASP A 120 -3.60 1.23 -11.19
C ASP A 120 -2.62 0.39 -10.36
N ARG A 121 -2.12 -0.69 -10.94
CA ARG A 121 -1.13 -1.57 -10.32
C ARG A 121 0.18 -0.85 -9.99
N ASP A 122 0.63 0.04 -10.87
CA ASP A 122 1.88 0.77 -10.67
C ASP A 122 1.74 1.76 -9.50
N LEU A 123 0.58 2.42 -9.36
CA LEU A 123 0.31 3.27 -8.20
C LEU A 123 0.25 2.46 -6.90
N ALA A 124 -0.52 1.37 -6.86
CA ALA A 124 -0.62 0.55 -5.67
C ALA A 124 0.76 0.02 -5.23
N GLU A 125 1.59 -0.42 -6.17
CA GLU A 125 2.97 -0.83 -5.90
C GLU A 125 3.81 0.31 -5.29
N ASP A 126 3.72 1.52 -5.84
CA ASP A 126 4.43 2.68 -5.28
C ASP A 126 3.96 3.02 -3.86
N LEU A 127 2.66 2.92 -3.59
CA LEU A 127 2.09 3.14 -2.26
C LEU A 127 2.58 2.10 -1.25
N TRP A 128 2.60 0.82 -1.62
CA TRP A 128 3.15 -0.24 -0.78
C TRP A 128 4.64 -0.02 -0.50
N ARG A 129 5.43 0.34 -1.52
CA ARG A 129 6.85 0.67 -1.36
C ARG A 129 7.05 1.85 -0.41
N ASP A 130 6.19 2.87 -0.48
CA ASP A 130 6.24 4.02 0.43
C ASP A 130 6.00 3.62 1.90
N GLN A 131 5.06 2.70 2.15
CA GLN A 131 4.83 2.18 3.51
C GLN A 131 5.95 1.26 4.02
N LEU A 132 6.72 0.70 3.09
CA LEU A 132 7.86 -0.18 3.36
C LEU A 132 9.21 0.54 3.26
N ARG A 133 9.24 1.87 3.19
CA ARG A 133 10.47 2.66 2.93
C ARG A 133 11.59 2.46 3.93
N HIS A 134 11.28 2.01 5.15
CA HIS A 134 12.26 1.70 6.20
C HIS A 134 12.91 0.32 6.02
N ARG A 135 12.38 -0.53 5.13
CA ARG A 135 13.00 -1.83 4.83
C ARG A 135 14.13 -1.65 3.84
N SER A 136 15.13 -2.51 4.00
CA SER A 136 16.25 -2.54 3.06
C SER A 136 15.74 -2.97 1.68
N LYS A 137 16.31 -2.38 0.62
CA LYS A 137 16.00 -2.77 -0.76
C LYS A 137 16.25 -4.28 -0.98
N SER A 138 17.31 -4.82 -0.37
CA SER A 138 17.66 -6.24 -0.45
C SER A 138 16.53 -7.15 0.07
N ASP A 139 15.87 -6.78 1.18
CA ASP A 139 14.78 -7.57 1.74
C ASP A 139 13.53 -7.56 0.86
N LEU A 140 13.20 -6.38 0.31
CA LEU A 140 12.07 -6.23 -0.60
C LEU A 140 12.31 -7.01 -1.89
N ASP A 141 13.49 -6.86 -2.51
CA ASP A 141 13.84 -7.57 -3.73
C ASP A 141 13.87 -9.09 -3.50
N TRP A 142 14.42 -9.55 -2.37
CA TRP A 142 14.36 -10.97 -1.98
C TRP A 142 12.92 -11.48 -1.90
N ALA A 143 12.03 -10.79 -1.19
CA ALA A 143 10.66 -11.22 -1.02
C ALA A 143 9.89 -11.24 -2.35
N ARG A 144 10.11 -10.23 -3.19
CA ARG A 144 9.52 -10.15 -4.54
C ARG A 144 10.03 -11.27 -5.46
N ASN A 145 11.32 -11.61 -5.41
CA ASN A 145 11.89 -12.75 -6.14
C ASN A 145 11.33 -14.10 -5.66
N LYS A 146 10.70 -14.16 -4.48
CA LYS A 146 9.95 -15.32 -3.99
C LYS A 146 8.47 -15.31 -4.38
N ASN A 147 8.05 -14.42 -5.27
CA ASN A 147 6.68 -14.22 -5.72
C ASN A 147 5.69 -13.87 -4.59
N LEU A 148 6.16 -13.25 -3.50
CA LEU A 148 5.29 -12.77 -2.43
C LEU A 148 4.57 -11.51 -2.84
N SER A 149 3.29 -11.39 -2.51
CA SER A 149 2.50 -10.18 -2.79
C SER A 149 2.98 -9.00 -1.92
N TRP A 150 2.70 -7.76 -2.36
CA TRP A 150 3.02 -6.58 -1.54
C TRP A 150 2.27 -6.60 -0.20
N ARG A 151 1.03 -7.11 -0.18
CA ARG A 151 0.26 -7.38 1.04
C ARG A 151 1.03 -8.30 1.99
N ASP A 152 1.51 -9.45 1.52
CA ASP A 152 2.23 -10.41 2.37
C ASP A 152 3.52 -9.82 2.95
N ILE A 153 4.26 -9.07 2.12
CA ILE A 153 5.47 -8.34 2.52
C ILE A 153 5.11 -7.31 3.60
N TYR A 154 4.02 -6.58 3.43
CA TYR A 154 3.54 -5.59 4.38
C TYR A 154 3.11 -6.22 5.71
N VAL A 155 2.33 -7.30 5.65
CA VAL A 155 1.89 -8.06 6.84
C VAL A 155 3.11 -8.59 7.61
N ALA A 156 4.09 -9.19 6.93
CA ALA A 156 5.35 -9.60 7.56
C ALA A 156 6.12 -8.44 8.18
N ASP A 157 6.15 -7.27 7.54
CA ASP A 157 6.81 -6.09 8.08
C ASP A 157 6.23 -5.71 9.44
N LYS A 158 4.89 -5.62 9.52
CA LYS A 158 4.19 -5.28 10.76
C LYS A 158 4.38 -6.38 11.80
N ALA A 159 4.29 -7.66 11.41
CA ALA A 159 4.59 -8.81 12.26
C ALA A 159 5.96 -8.71 12.93
N SER A 160 6.98 -8.45 12.10
CA SER A 160 8.38 -8.45 12.52
C SER A 160 8.64 -7.36 13.55
N ARG A 161 7.97 -6.21 13.41
CA ARG A 161 8.09 -5.08 14.34
C ARG A 161 7.35 -5.35 15.64
N ASP A 162 6.11 -5.82 15.55
CA ASP A 162 5.25 -6.14 16.68
C ASP A 162 5.88 -7.19 17.59
N ARG A 163 6.41 -8.28 17.00
CA ARG A 163 7.02 -9.40 17.74
C ARG A 163 8.53 -9.28 17.94
N ASN A 164 9.15 -8.19 17.51
CA ASN A 164 10.61 -8.00 17.49
C ASN A 164 11.36 -9.22 16.89
N LYS A 165 10.92 -9.66 15.70
CA LYS A 165 11.50 -10.79 14.95
C LYS A 165 12.10 -10.34 13.64
N ASN A 166 13.02 -11.16 13.12
CA ASN A 166 13.59 -10.94 11.79
C ASN A 166 12.51 -11.06 10.71
N PHE A 167 12.47 -10.09 9.81
CA PHE A 167 11.51 -10.02 8.71
C PHE A 167 11.55 -11.24 7.77
N ARG A 168 12.75 -11.73 7.43
CA ARG A 168 12.91 -12.90 6.55
C ARG A 168 12.48 -14.18 7.24
N ASP A 169 12.66 -14.29 8.56
CA ASP A 169 12.22 -15.47 9.32
C ASP A 169 10.70 -15.57 9.33
N ILE A 170 10.00 -14.45 9.56
CA ILE A 170 8.54 -14.37 9.45
C ILE A 170 8.07 -14.83 8.06
N LEU A 171 8.65 -14.26 6.99
CA LEU A 171 8.26 -14.60 5.62
C LEU A 171 8.60 -16.05 5.25
N THR A 172 9.70 -16.59 5.78
CA THR A 172 10.09 -17.98 5.54
C THR A 172 9.11 -18.94 6.22
N GLY A 173 8.70 -18.63 7.46
CA GLY A 173 7.61 -19.34 8.15
C GLY A 173 6.32 -19.32 7.33
N TYR A 174 5.90 -18.13 6.88
CA TYR A 174 4.69 -17.99 6.05
C TYR A 174 4.77 -18.79 4.75
N ARG A 175 5.92 -18.80 4.07
CA ARG A 175 6.06 -19.57 2.83
C ARG A 175 6.03 -21.08 3.04
N ARG A 176 6.55 -21.55 4.18
CA ARG A 176 6.52 -22.97 4.54
C ARG A 176 5.09 -23.41 4.85
N ASP A 177 4.39 -22.63 5.66
CA ASP A 177 3.11 -23.04 6.25
C ASP A 177 1.91 -22.60 5.41
N GLY A 178 2.06 -21.58 4.57
CA GLY A 178 1.03 -21.02 3.70
C GLY A 178 -0.10 -20.31 4.44
N ASP A 179 0.06 -20.08 5.73
CA ASP A 179 -0.99 -19.63 6.65
C ASP A 179 -0.42 -18.66 7.69
N TRP A 180 -0.94 -17.44 7.69
CA TRP A 180 -0.56 -16.39 8.63
C TRP A 180 -1.00 -16.68 10.08
N GLY A 181 -2.05 -17.47 10.28
CA GLY A 181 -2.48 -17.88 11.62
C GLY A 181 -1.43 -18.75 12.31
N ARG A 182 -0.82 -19.68 11.57
CA ARG A 182 0.30 -20.52 12.06
C ARG A 182 1.55 -19.70 12.34
N VAL A 183 1.86 -18.74 11.46
CA VAL A 183 2.99 -17.82 11.65
C VAL A 183 2.79 -17.00 12.92
N GLY A 184 1.64 -16.36 13.08
CA GLY A 184 1.31 -15.60 14.29
C GLY A 184 1.47 -16.45 15.55
N GLY A 185 0.95 -17.68 15.52
CA GLY A 185 1.07 -18.60 16.64
C GLY A 185 2.48 -19.12 16.94
N ALA A 186 3.30 -19.39 15.91
CA ALA A 186 4.67 -19.84 16.10
C ALA A 186 5.58 -18.78 16.76
N PHE A 187 5.19 -17.51 16.69
CA PHE A 187 5.94 -16.39 17.26
C PHE A 187 5.31 -15.81 18.52
N ASP A 188 4.17 -16.32 18.96
CA ASP A 188 3.49 -15.92 20.16
C ASP A 188 3.60 -17.03 21.24
N PRO A 189 4.39 -16.82 22.30
CA PRO A 189 4.52 -17.82 23.36
C PRO A 189 3.22 -18.07 24.14
N ARG A 190 2.22 -17.20 24.01
CA ARG A 190 0.88 -17.35 24.62
C ARG A 190 -0.08 -18.11 23.69
N TYR A 191 0.31 -18.42 22.47
CA TYR A 191 -0.54 -19.11 21.52
C TYR A 191 -0.61 -20.61 21.82
N ASP A 192 -1.77 -21.06 22.25
CA ASP A 192 -2.05 -22.46 22.60
C ASP A 192 -2.64 -23.29 21.44
N GLY A 193 -2.65 -22.75 20.22
CA GLY A 193 -3.21 -23.42 19.04
C GLY A 193 -4.69 -23.15 18.76
N ARG A 194 -5.45 -22.50 19.66
CA ARG A 194 -6.92 -22.39 19.53
C ARG A 194 -7.44 -21.39 18.49
N TRP A 195 -6.61 -20.52 17.94
CA TRP A 195 -7.07 -19.55 16.94
C TRP A 195 -6.99 -20.07 15.50
N GLY A 196 -6.51 -21.30 15.30
CA GLY A 196 -6.08 -21.80 14.00
C GLY A 196 -7.15 -22.39 13.08
N ASN A 197 -8.14 -23.16 13.56
CA ASN A 197 -9.00 -23.94 12.64
C ASN A 197 -10.48 -24.13 13.05
N ASP A 198 -10.88 -23.83 14.29
CA ASP A 198 -12.18 -24.30 14.80
C ASP A 198 -13.30 -23.25 14.77
N ARG A 199 -13.18 -22.19 13.97
CA ARG A 199 -14.27 -21.20 13.82
C ARG A 199 -15.28 -21.68 12.76
N PRO A 200 -16.54 -21.96 13.12
CA PRO A 200 -17.55 -22.39 12.16
C PRO A 200 -17.75 -21.34 11.07
N GLY A 201 -17.62 -21.74 9.81
CA GLY A 201 -17.84 -20.88 8.63
C GLY A 201 -16.59 -20.30 7.97
N TRP A 202 -15.38 -20.65 8.42
CA TRP A 202 -14.15 -20.18 7.80
C TRP A 202 -13.57 -21.19 6.80
N SER A 203 -13.35 -20.77 5.56
CA SER A 203 -12.46 -21.44 4.62
C SER A 203 -11.24 -20.54 4.38
N PRO A 204 -10.01 -21.06 4.49
CA PRO A 204 -8.82 -20.30 4.13
C PRO A 204 -9.01 -19.79 2.71
N ARG A 205 -8.90 -18.47 2.52
CA ARG A 205 -8.80 -17.88 1.18
C ARG A 205 -7.45 -18.34 0.65
N LYS A 206 -7.40 -19.54 0.05
CA LYS A 206 -6.20 -20.08 -0.58
C LYS A 206 -5.71 -18.98 -1.50
N SER A 207 -4.50 -18.47 -1.23
CA SER A 207 -3.88 -17.47 -2.10
C SER A 207 -4.07 -17.91 -3.55
N ASP A 208 -4.61 -17.01 -4.38
CA ASP A 208 -4.91 -17.24 -5.80
C ASP A 208 -3.63 -17.52 -6.60
N LYS A 209 -2.97 -18.65 -6.33
CA LYS A 209 -1.83 -19.17 -7.08
C LYS A 209 -2.26 -19.71 -8.45
N ASN A 210 -3.54 -19.69 -8.76
CA ASN A 210 -4.08 -20.09 -10.04
C ASN A 210 -4.70 -18.88 -10.78
N LYS A 211 -3.87 -17.90 -11.15
CA LYS A 211 -4.27 -16.86 -12.11
C LYS A 211 -4.41 -17.48 -13.51
N LYS A 212 -5.55 -18.11 -13.78
CA LYS A 212 -6.13 -18.05 -15.13
C LYS A 212 -6.42 -16.57 -15.37
N THR A 213 -5.85 -16.02 -16.44
CA THR A 213 -6.05 -14.66 -16.90
C THR A 213 -7.55 -14.41 -17.07
N ILE A 214 -8.19 -13.80 -16.07
CA ILE A 214 -9.52 -13.21 -16.25
C ILE A 214 -9.27 -12.03 -17.17
N LYS A 215 -9.50 -12.22 -18.47
CA LYS A 215 -9.76 -11.12 -19.39
C LYS A 215 -11.00 -10.44 -18.82
N ARG A 216 -10.79 -9.31 -18.14
CA ARG A 216 -11.89 -8.39 -17.86
C ARG A 216 -12.33 -7.90 -19.24
N ASP A 217 -13.45 -8.43 -19.70
CA ASP A 217 -14.17 -7.85 -20.83
C ASP A 217 -14.48 -6.41 -20.43
N ARG A 218 -13.69 -5.47 -20.97
CA ARG A 218 -14.06 -4.07 -20.96
C ARG A 218 -15.41 -4.02 -21.69
N PRO A 219 -16.49 -3.52 -21.07
CA PRO A 219 -17.69 -3.22 -21.85
C PRO A 219 -17.26 -2.30 -22.99
N ALA A 220 -17.61 -2.69 -24.22
CA ALA A 220 -17.35 -1.90 -25.39
C ALA A 220 -17.92 -0.50 -25.15
N LEU A 221 -17.07 0.52 -25.17
CA LEU A 221 -17.48 1.92 -25.20
C LEU A 221 -18.50 2.04 -26.34
N THR A 222 -19.75 2.27 -25.99
CA THR A 222 -20.81 2.51 -26.97
C THR A 222 -20.42 3.73 -27.79
N ALA A 223 -20.66 3.69 -29.09
CA ALA A 223 -20.27 4.72 -30.06
C ALA A 223 -20.81 6.15 -29.78
N ARG A 224 -21.62 6.35 -28.73
CA ARG A 224 -22.15 7.64 -28.30
C ARG A 224 -21.14 8.54 -27.58
N ASP A 225 -20.07 8.01 -26.99
CA ASP A 225 -19.09 8.84 -26.26
C ASP A 225 -17.93 9.36 -27.15
N ALA A 226 -17.89 8.95 -28.42
CA ALA A 226 -16.85 9.37 -29.36
C ALA A 226 -17.11 10.74 -30.03
N GLU A 227 -18.27 11.38 -29.79
CA GLU A 227 -18.69 12.56 -30.56
C GLU A 227 -18.50 13.92 -29.87
N VAL A 228 -18.13 13.97 -28.59
CA VAL A 228 -18.06 15.26 -27.84
C VAL A 228 -16.69 15.98 -27.94
N ASN A 229 -15.71 15.45 -28.67
CA ASN A 229 -14.35 16.03 -28.70
C ASN A 229 -13.84 16.47 -30.10
N LYS A 230 -14.75 16.97 -30.95
CA LYS A 230 -14.40 17.58 -32.26
C LYS A 230 -14.67 19.09 -32.30
N SER A 231 -14.07 19.87 -31.41
CA SER A 231 -13.98 21.32 -31.60
C SER A 231 -12.82 21.93 -30.83
N LYS A 232 -11.61 21.80 -31.39
CA LYS A 232 -10.50 22.73 -31.09
C LYS A 232 -10.12 23.47 -32.37
N PRO A 233 -10.13 24.83 -32.37
CA PRO A 233 -9.69 25.60 -33.52
C PRO A 233 -8.18 25.48 -33.70
N ARG A 234 -7.76 25.17 -34.93
CA ARG A 234 -6.35 25.12 -35.35
C ARG A 234 -5.77 26.54 -35.37
N LYS A 235 -4.72 26.80 -34.58
CA LYS A 235 -3.89 28.00 -34.72
C LYS A 235 -3.15 28.01 -36.08
N PRO A 236 -3.07 29.15 -36.78
CA PRO A 236 -2.34 29.25 -38.04
C PRO A 236 -0.82 29.19 -37.82
N LYS A 237 -0.15 28.39 -38.65
CA LYS A 237 1.32 28.34 -38.79
C LYS A 237 1.81 29.63 -39.44
N GLY A 238 2.42 30.52 -38.66
CA GLY A 238 3.22 31.63 -39.18
C GLY A 238 4.51 31.10 -39.83
N LYS A 239 4.62 31.24 -41.15
CA LYS A 239 5.86 31.12 -41.92
C LYS A 239 6.66 32.41 -41.75
N GLY A 240 7.77 32.37 -41.02
CA GLY A 240 8.81 33.40 -41.06
C GLY A 240 10.05 32.84 -41.76
N LYS A 241 10.24 33.21 -43.03
CA LYS A 241 11.48 33.00 -43.80
C LYS A 241 12.24 34.33 -43.86
N ASN A 242 13.57 34.21 -43.85
CA ASN A 242 14.59 34.98 -44.59
C ASN A 242 15.54 35.93 -43.86
N LYS A 243 16.83 35.71 -44.21
CA LYS A 243 17.96 36.66 -44.48
C LYS A 243 18.53 37.37 -43.24
N SER A 244 19.83 37.64 -43.09
CA SER A 244 21.04 37.72 -43.95
C SER A 244 22.25 37.76 -43.00
N LYS A 245 23.39 37.09 -43.29
CA LYS A 245 24.59 37.56 -44.03
C LYS A 245 25.36 38.73 -43.37
N GLY A 246 26.64 38.48 -43.07
CA GLY A 246 27.67 39.42 -42.59
C GLY A 246 28.36 38.83 -41.35
N GLY A 247 29.59 38.30 -41.35
CA GLY A 247 30.74 38.67 -42.15
C GLY A 247 31.39 39.91 -41.54
N ASN A 248 32.37 39.74 -40.67
CA ASN A 248 33.47 40.69 -40.53
C ASN A 248 34.68 40.02 -39.88
N ASP A 249 35.78 40.14 -40.60
CA ASP A 249 37.15 39.80 -40.25
C ASP A 249 37.75 40.84 -39.26
N ASP A 250 38.87 40.43 -38.66
CA ASP A 250 40.01 41.22 -38.16
C ASP A 250 39.81 42.34 -37.11
N ASN A 251 40.30 42.07 -35.89
CA ASN A 251 41.50 42.72 -35.32
C ASN A 251 42.02 41.97 -34.08
#